data_AF-A0A6P9FEF7-F1
#
_entry.id   AF-A0A6P9FEF7-F1
#
_cell.length_a   1.000
_cell.length_b   1.000
_cell.length_c   1.000
_cell.angle_alpha   90.00
_cell.angle_beta   90.00
_cell.angle_gamma   90.00
#
_symmetry.space_group_name_H-M   'P 1'
#
loop_
_entity.id
_entity.type
_entity.pdbx_description
1 polymer ?
#
loop_
_entity_poly.entity_id
_entity_poly.type
_entity_poly.pdbx_seq_one_letter_code
_entity_poly.pdbx_strand_id
1 'polypeptide(L)'
;MHLRASYPYLSLGSYFDSEEVALEDMGSFFLELAEEKLEGAEHLLKMPNQCGSLVLVPKPSQDEWGKALDAIEAILVLEKNRNLTLLDLHALGSALAVPHLCDFLENHFLDEAVKCIKKMGTT
;
A
#
# COMPACT_ATOMS: atom_id res chain seq x y z
N MET A 1 10.03 10.34 1.73
CA MET A 1 9.99 8.88 1.50
C MET A 1 8.60 8.33 1.81
N HIS A 2 8.02 8.62 2.99
CA HIS A 2 6.62 8.27 3.37
C HIS A 2 5.56 8.82 2.41
N LEU A 3 5.65 10.11 2.07
CA LEU A 3 4.76 10.73 1.07
C LEU A 3 4.75 10.00 -0.27
N ARG A 4 5.87 9.35 -0.67
CA ARG A 4 5.92 8.62 -1.95
C ARG A 4 5.10 7.33 -1.91
N ALA A 5 5.01 6.69 -0.75
CA ALA A 5 4.26 5.47 -0.56
C ALA A 5 2.75 5.73 -0.49
N SER A 6 2.33 6.82 0.15
CA SER A 6 0.91 7.19 0.26
C SER A 6 0.38 7.97 -0.95
N TYR A 7 1.25 8.63 -1.74
CA TYR A 7 0.87 9.46 -2.88
C TYR A 7 -0.08 8.82 -3.90
N PRO A 8 0.10 7.55 -4.33
CA PRO A 8 -0.80 6.95 -5.32
C PRO A 8 -2.24 6.88 -4.80
N TYR A 9 -2.40 6.59 -3.50
CA TYR A 9 -3.68 6.45 -2.84
C TYR A 9 -4.31 7.82 -2.58
N LEU A 10 -3.53 8.81 -2.12
CA LEU A 10 -4.00 10.20 -1.99
C LEU A 10 -4.52 10.75 -3.32
N SER A 11 -3.77 10.51 -4.40
CA SER A 11 -4.16 10.96 -5.74
C SER A 11 -5.45 10.30 -6.22
N LEU A 12 -5.69 9.03 -5.86
CA LEU A 12 -6.93 8.35 -6.21
C LEU A 12 -8.11 8.77 -5.36
N GLY A 13 -7.90 9.02 -4.07
CA GLY A 13 -8.91 9.60 -3.20
C GLY A 13 -9.49 10.88 -3.81
N SER A 14 -8.61 11.82 -4.18
CA SER A 14 -9.02 13.06 -4.85
C SER A 14 -9.64 12.87 -6.24
N TYR A 15 -9.22 11.84 -6.99
CA TYR A 15 -9.80 11.54 -8.32
C TYR A 15 -11.23 11.02 -8.20
N PHE A 16 -11.48 10.09 -7.28
CA PHE A 16 -12.80 9.48 -7.09
C PHE A 16 -13.80 10.43 -6.41
N ASP A 17 -13.32 11.36 -5.58
CA ASP A 17 -14.13 12.43 -4.98
C ASP A 17 -14.43 13.59 -5.95
N SER A 18 -13.85 13.60 -7.14
CA SER A 18 -14.09 14.66 -8.13
C SER A 18 -15.53 14.65 -8.65
N GLU A 19 -16.06 15.82 -9.02
CA GLU A 19 -17.41 15.94 -9.59
C GLU A 19 -17.60 15.14 -10.89
N GLU A 20 -16.51 14.82 -11.60
CA GLU A 20 -16.54 14.05 -12.85
C GLU A 20 -16.73 12.55 -12.62
N VAL A 21 -16.19 12.01 -11.52
CA VAL A 21 -16.24 10.57 -11.20
C VAL A 21 -17.33 10.27 -10.16
N ALA A 22 -17.45 11.12 -9.13
CA ALA A 22 -18.49 11.09 -8.10
C ALA A 22 -18.67 9.72 -7.41
N LEU A 23 -17.57 9.03 -7.09
CA LEU A 23 -17.56 7.76 -6.37
C LEU A 23 -16.97 7.95 -4.97
N GLU A 24 -17.69 8.70 -4.13
CA GLU A 24 -17.27 9.13 -2.78
C GLU A 24 -16.86 7.96 -1.86
N ASP A 25 -17.55 6.81 -1.97
CA ASP A 25 -17.19 5.59 -1.21
C ASP A 25 -15.79 5.07 -1.58
N MET A 26 -15.40 5.18 -2.86
CA MET A 26 -14.06 4.79 -3.32
C MET A 26 -13.03 5.87 -2.99
N GLY A 27 -13.40 7.15 -3.07
CA GLY A 27 -12.53 8.25 -2.67
C GLY A 27 -12.14 8.14 -1.19
N SER A 28 -13.14 7.97 -0.32
CA SER A 28 -12.95 7.73 1.11
C SER A 28 -12.07 6.49 1.37
N PHE A 29 -12.31 5.38 0.67
CA PHE A 29 -11.48 4.18 0.80
C PHE A 29 -9.99 4.44 0.46
N PHE A 30 -9.71 5.17 -0.62
CA PHE A 30 -8.32 5.46 -1.00
C PHE A 30 -7.65 6.48 -0.08
N LEU A 31 -8.41 7.39 0.54
CA LEU A 31 -7.89 8.28 1.59
C LEU A 31 -7.53 7.52 2.87
N GLU A 32 -8.41 6.65 3.36
CA GLU A 32 -8.12 5.76 4.50
C GLU A 32 -6.87 4.92 4.22
N LEU A 33 -6.80 4.33 3.03
CA LEU A 33 -5.67 3.50 2.62
C LEU A 33 -4.35 4.30 2.54
N ALA A 34 -4.42 5.59 2.20
CA ALA A 34 -3.26 6.47 2.20
C ALA A 34 -2.73 6.74 3.62
N GLU A 35 -3.63 6.91 4.59
CA GLU A 35 -3.29 7.08 6.01
C GLU A 35 -2.64 5.80 6.56
N GLU A 36 -3.20 4.63 6.28
CA GLU A 36 -2.60 3.34 6.64
C GLU A 36 -1.17 3.18 6.06
N LYS A 37 -0.93 3.63 4.82
CA LYS A 37 0.42 3.58 4.23
C LYS A 37 1.38 4.51 4.95
N LEU A 38 0.90 5.65 5.41
CA LEU A 38 1.69 6.59 6.18
C LEU A 38 2.06 5.98 7.53
N GLU A 39 1.09 5.44 8.26
CA GLU A 39 1.29 4.77 9.55
C GLU A 39 2.27 3.59 9.45
N GLY A 40 2.08 2.70 8.46
CA GLY A 40 3.01 1.60 8.21
C GLY A 40 4.43 2.11 7.94
N ALA A 41 4.57 3.18 7.16
CA ALA A 41 5.88 3.74 6.89
C ALA A 41 6.52 4.40 8.13
N GLU A 42 5.73 4.93 9.08
CA GLU A 42 6.22 5.37 10.40
C GLU A 42 6.63 4.21 11.30
N HIS A 43 5.88 3.10 11.29
CA HIS A 43 6.24 1.89 12.02
C HIS A 43 7.60 1.35 11.56
N LEU A 44 7.88 1.38 10.26
CA LEU A 44 9.18 0.99 9.70
C LEU A 44 10.33 1.88 10.19
N LEU A 45 10.11 3.19 10.35
CA LEU A 45 11.13 4.09 10.90
C LEU A 45 11.46 3.81 12.37
N LYS A 46 10.47 3.34 13.12
CA LYS A 46 10.60 3.06 14.56
C LYS A 46 11.27 1.70 14.84
N MET A 47 11.48 0.85 13.83
CA MET A 47 12.16 -0.43 14.02
C MET A 47 13.66 -0.25 14.31
N PRO A 48 14.20 -0.84 15.41
CA PRO A 48 15.56 -0.59 15.89
C PRO A 48 16.72 -1.22 15.09
N ASN A 49 16.51 -1.74 13.88
CA ASN A 49 17.58 -2.08 12.95
C ASN A 49 17.13 -1.70 11.53
N GLN A 50 17.95 -0.89 10.85
CA GLN A 50 17.60 -0.18 9.63
C GLN A 50 17.15 -1.13 8.49
N CYS A 51 15.84 -1.34 8.37
CA CYS A 51 15.19 -1.66 7.10
C CYS A 51 15.00 -0.37 6.26
N GLY A 52 16.00 0.54 6.29
CA GLY A 52 15.93 1.91 5.79
C GLY A 52 15.73 2.07 4.27
N SER A 53 15.42 0.98 3.57
CA SER A 53 15.24 0.95 2.11
C SER A 53 14.05 0.10 1.63
N LEU A 54 13.32 -0.61 2.50
CA LEU A 54 12.53 -1.75 2.05
C LEU A 54 11.11 -1.46 1.52
N VAL A 55 10.70 -0.20 1.41
CA VAL A 55 9.45 0.13 0.71
C VAL A 55 9.64 1.38 -0.14
N LEU A 56 10.49 1.26 -1.17
CA LEU A 56 10.39 2.15 -2.32
C LEU A 56 9.14 1.75 -3.10
N VAL A 57 7.98 2.30 -2.73
CA VAL A 57 6.82 2.30 -3.62
C VAL A 57 7.25 3.04 -4.89
N PRO A 58 7.30 2.36 -6.06
CA PRO A 58 7.58 3.03 -7.31
C PRO A 58 6.57 4.16 -7.49
N LYS A 59 7.03 5.32 -7.97
CA LYS A 59 6.06 6.37 -8.36
C LYS A 59 5.16 5.73 -9.43
N PRO A 60 3.83 5.83 -9.33
CA PRO A 60 2.95 5.40 -10.41
C PRO A 60 3.42 6.08 -11.70
N SER A 61 3.56 5.31 -12.77
CA SER A 61 4.07 5.84 -14.05
C SER A 61 3.05 6.73 -14.75
N GLN A 62 1.82 6.78 -14.24
CA GLN A 62 0.74 7.63 -14.73
C GLN A 62 0.54 8.83 -13.79
N ASP A 63 0.65 10.04 -14.35
CA ASP A 63 0.28 11.30 -13.69
C ASP A 63 -1.23 11.61 -13.86
N GLU A 64 -1.95 10.88 -14.74
CA GLU A 64 -3.40 10.98 -14.95
C GLU A 64 -4.05 9.59 -14.81
N TRP A 65 -5.02 9.48 -13.90
CA TRP A 65 -5.85 8.28 -13.77
C TRP A 65 -6.88 8.29 -14.89
N GLY A 66 -6.73 7.40 -15.87
CA GLY A 66 -7.58 7.33 -17.07
C GLY A 66 -9.05 7.04 -16.74
N LYS A 67 -9.52 5.81 -17.00
CA LYS A 67 -10.83 5.39 -16.49
C LYS A 67 -10.67 4.88 -15.06
N ALA A 68 -11.72 5.02 -14.26
CA ALA A 68 -11.82 4.45 -12.91
C ALA A 68 -11.35 2.99 -12.83
N LEU A 69 -11.76 2.16 -13.80
CA LEU A 69 -11.39 0.74 -13.87
C LEU A 69 -9.87 0.54 -14.05
N ASP A 70 -9.27 1.30 -14.97
CA ASP A 70 -7.84 1.21 -15.27
C ASP A 70 -7.01 1.64 -14.05
N ALA A 71 -7.51 2.63 -13.31
CA ALA A 71 -6.88 3.12 -12.09
C ALA A 71 -6.94 2.08 -10.94
N ILE A 72 -8.08 1.43 -10.75
CA ILE A 72 -8.23 0.34 -9.77
C ILE A 72 -7.33 -0.84 -10.13
N GLU A 73 -7.26 -1.23 -11.41
CA GLU A 73 -6.39 -2.32 -11.87
C GLU A 73 -4.91 -2.00 -11.62
N ALA A 74 -4.48 -0.77 -11.91
CA ALA A 74 -3.11 -0.33 -11.66
C ALA A 74 -2.74 -0.41 -10.17
N ILE A 75 -3.63 0.02 -9.26
CA ILE A 75 -3.38 -0.12 -7.82
C ILE A 75 -3.43 -1.58 -7.37
N LEU A 76 -4.35 -2.38 -7.91
CA LEU A 76 -4.42 -3.80 -7.57
C LEU A 76 -3.11 -4.52 -7.91
N VAL A 77 -2.50 -4.20 -9.07
CA VAL A 77 -1.17 -4.71 -9.45
C VAL A 77 -0.10 -4.22 -8.47
N LEU A 78 -0.11 -2.93 -8.13
CA LEU A 78 0.83 -2.35 -7.17
C LEU A 78 0.76 -3.06 -5.79
N GLU A 79 -0.46 -3.25 -5.28
CA GLU A 79 -0.72 -3.89 -3.98
C GLU A 79 -0.36 -5.38 -3.98
N LYS A 80 -0.65 -6.11 -5.06
CA LYS A 80 -0.20 -7.50 -5.22
C LYS A 80 1.33 -7.60 -5.22
N ASN A 81 2.02 -6.73 -5.96
CA ASN A 81 3.49 -6.71 -5.99
C ASN A 81 4.09 -6.36 -4.63
N ARG A 82 3.46 -5.44 -3.89
CA ARG A 82 3.88 -5.10 -2.53
C ARG A 82 3.68 -6.30 -1.59
N ASN A 83 2.54 -6.98 -1.67
CA ASN A 83 2.27 -8.17 -0.87
C ASN A 83 3.29 -9.29 -1.14
N LEU A 84 3.65 -9.52 -2.41
CA LEU A 84 4.70 -10.48 -2.76
C LEU A 84 6.05 -10.10 -2.12
N THR A 85 6.45 -8.83 -2.23
CA THR A 85 7.69 -8.34 -1.61
C THR A 85 7.69 -8.52 -0.09
N LEU A 86 6.55 -8.30 0.57
CA LEU A 86 6.39 -8.49 2.01
C LEU A 86 6.50 -9.96 2.41
N LEU A 87 5.92 -10.87 1.61
CA LEU A 87 6.02 -12.31 1.82
C LEU A 87 7.46 -12.81 1.61
N ASP A 88 8.16 -12.31 0.61
CA ASP A 88 9.58 -12.63 0.37
C ASP A 88 10.44 -12.15 1.55
N LEU A 89 10.18 -10.95 2.08
CA LEU A 89 10.87 -10.43 3.25
C LEU A 89 10.57 -11.26 4.50
N HIS A 90 9.33 -11.68 4.70
CA HIS A 90 8.93 -12.55 5.80
C HIS A 90 9.63 -13.92 5.71
N ALA A 91 9.68 -14.53 4.52
CA ALA A 91 10.38 -15.77 4.27
C ALA A 91 11.89 -15.64 4.56
N LEU A 92 12.50 -14.51 4.17
CA LEU A 92 13.90 -14.20 4.48
C LEU A 92 14.11 -14.03 6.00
N GLY A 93 13.23 -13.31 6.69
CA GLY A 93 13.25 -13.16 8.14
C GLY A 93 13.17 -14.51 8.86
N SER A 94 12.30 -15.40 8.37
CA SER A 94 12.16 -16.76 8.87
C SER A 94 13.43 -17.58 8.67
N ALA A 95 14.03 -17.53 7.46
CA ALA A 95 15.26 -18.25 7.14
C ALA A 95 16.47 -17.76 7.95
N LEU A 96 16.51 -16.47 8.27
CA LEU A 96 17.56 -15.85 9.10
C LEU A 96 17.28 -15.96 10.60
N ALA A 97 16.19 -16.63 11.01
CA ALA A 97 15.75 -16.76 12.39
C ALA A 97 15.60 -15.40 13.10
N VAL A 98 14.93 -14.46 12.42
CA VAL A 98 14.63 -13.10 12.90
C VAL A 98 13.13 -12.99 13.22
N PRO A 99 12.65 -13.59 14.33
CA PRO A 99 11.22 -13.67 14.63
C PRO A 99 10.56 -12.29 14.79
N HIS A 100 11.28 -11.32 15.37
CA HIS A 100 10.77 -9.96 15.55
C HIS A 100 10.43 -9.26 14.22
N LEU A 101 11.12 -9.58 13.13
CA LEU A 101 10.82 -9.04 11.81
C LEU A 101 9.56 -9.69 11.25
N CYS A 102 9.41 -11.00 11.41
CA CYS A 102 8.24 -11.75 10.96
C CYS A 102 6.98 -11.26 11.68
N ASP A 103 7.03 -11.18 13.01
CA ASP A 103 5.94 -10.67 13.85
C ASP A 103 5.56 -9.24 13.45
N PHE A 104 6.56 -8.39 13.19
CA PHE A 104 6.32 -7.02 12.76
C PHE A 104 5.59 -6.95 11.40
N LEU A 105 6.00 -7.74 10.42
CA LEU A 105 5.38 -7.76 9.10
C LEU A 105 3.94 -8.30 9.14
N GLU A 106 3.69 -9.33 9.94
CA GLU A 106 2.37 -9.91 10.15
C GLU A 106 1.39 -8.91 10.79
N ASN A 107 1.82 -8.25 11.86
CA ASN A 107 0.95 -7.35 12.63
C ASN A 107 0.68 -6.01 11.95
N HIS A 108 1.56 -5.54 11.07
CA HIS A 108 1.48 -4.17 10.52
C HIS A 108 1.28 -4.09 9.00
N PHE A 109 1.52 -5.16 8.24
CA PHE A 109 1.53 -5.07 6.77
C PHE A 109 0.74 -6.16 6.05
N LEU A 110 0.85 -7.43 6.49
CA LEU A 110 0.26 -8.55 5.75
C LEU A 110 -1.27 -8.58 5.83
N ASP A 111 -1.86 -8.30 7.00
CA ASP A 111 -3.32 -8.26 7.14
C ASP A 111 -3.94 -7.12 6.30
N GLU A 112 -3.32 -5.94 6.31
CA GLU A 112 -3.76 -4.78 5.53
C GLU A 112 -3.63 -5.00 4.01
N ALA A 113 -2.57 -5.66 3.56
CA ALA A 113 -2.42 -6.02 2.15
C ALA A 113 -3.56 -6.93 1.67
N VAL A 114 -3.95 -7.91 2.49
CA VAL A 114 -5.04 -8.84 2.15
C VAL A 114 -6.39 -8.13 2.12
N LYS A 115 -6.69 -7.28 3.12
CA LYS A 115 -7.93 -6.49 3.16
C LYS A 115 -8.05 -5.58 1.93
N CYS A 116 -6.97 -4.88 1.60
CA CYS A 116 -6.92 -3.97 0.46
C CYS A 116 -7.16 -4.70 -0.87
N ILE A 117 -6.42 -5.79 -1.13
CA ILE A 117 -6.56 -6.60 -2.35
C ILE A 117 -7.99 -7.18 -2.46
N LYS A 118 -8.57 -7.62 -1.34
CA LYS A 118 -9.93 -8.16 -1.33
C LYS A 118 -10.97 -7.09 -1.66
N LYS A 119 -10.89 -5.90 -1.04
CA LYS A 119 -11.84 -4.80 -1.24
C LYS A 119 -11.85 -4.33 -2.70
N MET A 120 -10.67 -4.16 -3.31
CA MET A 120 -10.54 -3.78 -4.72
C MET A 120 -10.86 -4.89 -5.72
N GLY A 121 -10.67 -6.16 -5.33
CA GLY A 121 -11.01 -7.31 -6.19
C GLY A 121 -12.50 -7.66 -6.21
N THR A 122 -13.29 -7.09 -5.29
CA THR A 122 -14.75 -7.27 -5.21
C THR A 122 -15.55 -6.09 -5.79
N THR A 123 -14.87 -5.02 -6.20
CA THR A 123 -15.48 -3.85 -6.85
C THR A 123 -15.58 -4.07 -8.36
#